data_AF-A0A9E3TWA2-F1
#
_entry.id   AF-A0A9E3TWA2-F1
#
_cell.length_a   1.000
_cell.length_b   1.000
_cell.length_c   1.000
_cell.angle_alpha   90.00
_cell.angle_beta   90.00
_cell.angle_gamma   90.00
#
_symmetry.space_group_name_H-M   'P 1'
#
loop_
_entity.id
_entity.type
_entity.pdbx_description
1 polymer ?
#
loop_
_entity_poly.entity_id
_entity_poly.type
_entity_poly.pdbx_seq_one_letter_code
_entity_poly.pdbx_strand_id
1 'polypeptide(L)'
;AAVMHENIVAIHAVEEEPIPYLVMEYIPGQTLQQRMDSNGPLEIAEVLRIGQQMAAGLAAAHAANLIHRDIKPSNILLSEGPNSRAKISDFGLARAVDDASMTKSGMIAGTPMYMAPEQARGETLDHRADLFSLGSVLYQMVGGRPPFRATNTVAVLKRVCEDKPRPLGDVLPGTPAWL
;
A
#
# COMPACT_ATOMS: atom_id res chain seq x y z
N ALA A 1 17.72 -0.11 10.82
CA ALA A 1 17.04 -0.76 11.94
C ALA A 1 15.95 -1.66 11.37
N ALA A 2 15.92 -2.94 11.73
CA ALA A 2 14.84 -3.84 11.32
C ALA A 2 13.68 -3.71 12.32
N VAL A 3 12.52 -3.26 11.86
CA VAL A 3 11.31 -3.21 12.70
C VAL A 3 10.75 -4.62 12.78
N MET A 4 10.76 -5.21 13.97
CA MET A 4 10.13 -6.52 14.20
C MET A 4 8.70 -6.32 14.68
N HIS A 5 7.74 -6.68 13.85
CA HIS A 5 6.31 -6.62 14.16
C HIS A 5 5.58 -7.75 13.45
N GLU A 6 4.50 -8.27 14.04
CA GLU A 6 3.78 -9.41 13.45
C GLU A 6 3.13 -9.11 12.09
N ASN A 7 2.86 -7.83 11.81
CA ASN A 7 2.31 -7.32 10.55
C ASN A 7 3.36 -6.69 9.62
N ILE A 8 4.64 -6.91 9.87
CA ILE A 8 5.74 -6.55 8.97
C ILE A 8 6.49 -7.84 8.61
N VAL A 9 6.86 -7.98 7.34
CA VAL A 9 7.72 -9.08 6.89
C VAL A 9 9.11 -8.89 7.51
N ALA A 10 9.62 -9.90 8.21
CA ALA A 10 10.94 -9.82 8.80
C ALA A 10 12.03 -9.90 7.71
N ILE A 11 12.97 -8.97 7.75
CA ILE A 11 14.20 -9.03 6.95
C ILE A 11 15.26 -9.75 7.79
N HIS A 12 15.77 -10.87 7.29
CA HIS A 12 16.77 -11.68 7.96
C HIS A 12 18.20 -11.28 7.57
N ALA A 13 18.43 -10.92 6.31
CA ALA A 13 19.73 -10.45 5.84
C ALA A 13 19.60 -9.51 4.62
N VAL A 14 20.57 -8.61 4.47
CA VAL A 14 20.79 -7.78 3.30
C VAL A 14 22.23 -8.02 2.87
N GLU A 15 22.45 -8.41 1.62
CA GLU A 15 23.75 -8.76 1.08
C GLU A 15 23.97 -7.98 -0.22
N GLU A 16 25.17 -7.46 -0.44
CA GLU A 16 25.46 -6.54 -1.56
C GLU A 16 26.28 -7.20 -2.68
N GLU A 17 26.96 -8.31 -2.40
CA GLU A 17 27.86 -8.97 -3.34
C GLU A 17 27.55 -10.47 -3.50
N PRO A 18 27.79 -11.05 -4.69
CA PRO A 18 28.20 -10.41 -5.95
C PRO A 18 27.04 -9.69 -6.68
N ILE A 19 25.80 -9.92 -6.23
CA ILE A 19 24.58 -9.25 -6.69
C ILE A 19 23.79 -8.91 -5.43
N PRO A 20 23.25 -7.69 -5.29
CA PRO A 20 22.45 -7.35 -4.12
C PRO A 20 21.21 -8.25 -3.97
N TYR A 21 21.02 -8.83 -2.79
CA TYR A 21 19.83 -9.62 -2.47
C TYR A 21 19.35 -9.41 -1.03
N LEU A 22 18.05 -9.66 -0.83
CA LEU A 22 17.37 -9.59 0.46
C LEU A 22 16.90 -10.98 0.86
N VAL A 23 17.25 -11.42 2.07
CA VAL A 23 16.67 -12.61 2.68
C VAL A 23 15.58 -12.16 3.63
N MET A 24 14.36 -12.64 3.40
CA MET A 24 13.17 -12.25 4.17
C MET A 24 12.34 -13.45 4.58
N GLU A 25 11.46 -13.26 5.55
CA GLU A 25 10.47 -14.24 6.00
C GLU A 25 9.62 -14.71 4.81
N TYR A 26 9.57 -16.02 4.59
CA TYR A 26 8.66 -16.59 3.60
C TYR A 26 7.24 -16.62 4.17
N ILE A 27 6.31 -15.91 3.51
CA ILE A 27 4.90 -15.92 3.87
C ILE A 27 4.16 -16.86 2.92
N PRO A 28 3.79 -18.08 3.35
CA PRO A 28 2.95 -18.95 2.54
C PRO A 28 1.58 -18.29 2.38
N GLY A 29 1.14 -18.07 1.13
CA GLY A 29 -0.12 -17.40 0.81
C GLY A 29 -0.04 -16.57 -0.46
N GLN A 30 -0.78 -15.46 -0.49
CA GLN A 30 -0.89 -14.59 -1.66
C GLN A 30 -0.92 -13.12 -1.28
N THR A 31 -0.68 -12.25 -2.24
CA THR A 31 -0.87 -10.80 -2.08
C THR A 31 -2.35 -10.44 -1.95
N LEU A 32 -2.65 -9.32 -1.30
CA LEU A 32 -3.99 -8.74 -1.30
C LEU A 32 -4.47 -8.42 -2.72
N GLN A 33 -3.56 -8.03 -3.62
CA GLN A 33 -3.88 -7.84 -5.04
C GLN A 33 -4.45 -9.11 -5.67
N GLN A 34 -3.74 -10.25 -5.56
CA GLN A 34 -4.20 -11.54 -6.10
C GLN A 34 -5.53 -11.98 -5.48
N ARG A 35 -5.72 -11.73 -4.18
CA ARG A 35 -6.98 -11.99 -3.48
C ARG A 35 -8.15 -11.19 -4.07
N MET A 36 -7.96 -9.89 -4.30
CA MET A 36 -8.99 -9.03 -4.90
C MET A 36 -9.23 -9.36 -6.37
N ASP A 37 -8.20 -9.73 -7.13
CA ASP A 37 -8.35 -10.13 -8.53
C ASP A 37 -9.17 -11.42 -8.66
N SER A 38 -9.03 -12.34 -7.70
CA SER A 38 -9.74 -13.64 -7.69
C SER A 38 -11.16 -13.56 -7.14
N ASN A 39 -11.41 -12.72 -6.13
CA ASN A 39 -12.68 -12.68 -5.41
C ASN A 39 -13.51 -11.42 -5.64
N GLY A 40 -12.92 -10.37 -6.23
CA GLY A 40 -13.52 -9.04 -6.30
C GLY A 40 -13.44 -8.30 -4.95
N PRO A 41 -14.38 -7.36 -4.69
CA PRO A 41 -14.50 -6.68 -3.41
C PRO A 41 -14.58 -7.64 -2.22
N LEU A 42 -14.08 -7.19 -1.07
CA LEU A 42 -14.06 -7.98 0.16
C LEU A 42 -15.18 -7.55 1.12
N GLU A 43 -15.64 -8.52 1.91
CA GLU A 43 -16.59 -8.28 3.00
C GLU A 43 -16.04 -7.29 4.02
N ILE A 44 -16.90 -6.41 4.55
CA ILE A 44 -16.50 -5.33 5.46
C ILE A 44 -15.73 -5.86 6.68
N ALA A 45 -16.14 -7.00 7.23
CA ALA A 45 -15.44 -7.63 8.36
C ALA A 45 -13.97 -7.95 8.02
N GLU A 46 -13.71 -8.44 6.81
CA GLU A 46 -12.36 -8.75 6.34
C GLU A 46 -11.56 -7.47 6.05
N VAL A 47 -12.20 -6.44 5.49
CA VAL A 47 -11.59 -5.12 5.28
C VAL A 47 -11.11 -4.52 6.59
N LEU A 48 -11.98 -4.51 7.61
CA LEU A 48 -11.64 -3.98 8.93
C LEU A 48 -10.51 -4.77 9.59
N ARG A 49 -10.54 -6.10 9.48
CA ARG A 49 -9.51 -6.99 10.03
C ARG A 49 -8.14 -6.73 9.41
N ILE A 50 -8.06 -6.68 8.08
CA ILE A 50 -6.81 -6.39 7.36
C ILE A 50 -6.37 -4.95 7.65
N GLY A 51 -7.29 -3.98 7.63
CA GLY A 51 -7.00 -2.58 7.91
C GLY A 51 -6.41 -2.35 9.30
N GLN A 52 -6.95 -3.01 10.32
CA GLN A 52 -6.41 -2.96 11.68
C GLN A 52 -4.98 -3.52 11.74
N GLN A 53 -4.72 -4.65 11.09
CA GLN A 53 -3.40 -5.27 11.03
C GLN A 53 -2.37 -4.39 10.29
N MET A 54 -2.77 -3.77 9.18
CA MET A 54 -1.92 -2.84 8.44
C MET A 54 -1.64 -1.56 9.23
N ALA A 55 -2.65 -1.00 9.89
CA ALA A 55 -2.48 0.16 10.75
C ALA A 55 -1.52 -0.13 11.93
N ALA A 56 -1.61 -1.31 12.55
CA ALA A 56 -0.69 -1.74 13.59
C ALA A 56 0.76 -1.88 13.08
N GLY A 57 0.95 -2.49 11.90
CA GLY A 57 2.26 -2.59 11.25
C GLY A 57 2.85 -1.22 10.92
N LEU A 58 2.06 -0.33 10.31
CA LEU A 58 2.50 1.05 10.01
C LEU A 58 2.85 1.82 11.28
N ALA A 59 2.04 1.73 12.33
CA ALA A 59 2.32 2.39 13.61
C ALA A 59 3.68 1.94 14.20
N ALA A 60 3.98 0.63 14.15
CA ALA A 60 5.26 0.10 14.59
C ALA A 60 6.43 0.63 13.74
N ALA A 61 6.27 0.72 12.42
CA ALA A 61 7.28 1.28 11.52
C ALA A 61 7.49 2.79 11.78
N HIS A 62 6.40 3.55 11.91
CA HIS A 62 6.43 4.99 12.14
C HIS A 62 7.06 5.33 13.50
N ALA A 63 6.82 4.53 14.54
CA ALA A 63 7.48 4.66 15.83
C ALA A 63 9.01 4.48 15.74
N ALA A 64 9.50 3.77 14.72
CA ALA A 64 10.91 3.62 14.40
C ALA A 64 11.41 4.64 13.34
N ASN A 65 10.63 5.69 13.05
CA ASN A 65 10.89 6.68 11.99
C ASN A 65 11.04 6.09 10.58
N LEU A 66 10.41 4.94 10.32
CA LEU A 66 10.43 4.29 9.01
C LEU A 66 9.13 4.56 8.28
N ILE A 67 9.20 5.24 7.14
CA ILE A 67 8.06 5.50 6.23
C ILE A 67 8.12 4.48 5.09
N HIS A 68 7.01 3.81 4.80
CA HIS A 68 6.96 2.77 3.77
C HIS A 68 6.99 3.35 2.34
N ARG A 69 6.21 4.41 2.08
CA ARG A 69 6.11 5.18 0.82
C ARG A 69 5.47 4.47 -0.38
N ASP A 70 5.34 3.14 -0.35
CA ASP A 70 4.72 2.36 -1.44
C ASP A 70 3.67 1.36 -0.93
N ILE A 71 2.75 1.81 -0.06
CA ILE A 71 1.65 0.95 0.41
C ILE A 71 0.65 0.75 -0.74
N LYS A 72 0.49 -0.50 -1.15
CA LYS A 72 -0.44 -0.93 -2.20
C LYS A 72 -0.77 -2.41 -2.04
N PRO A 73 -1.82 -2.93 -2.69
CA PRO A 73 -2.27 -4.31 -2.45
C PRO A 73 -1.25 -5.40 -2.81
N SER A 74 -0.31 -5.14 -3.73
CA SER A 74 0.75 -6.10 -4.05
C SER A 74 1.82 -6.21 -2.97
N ASN A 75 1.95 -5.21 -2.09
CA ASN A 75 2.94 -5.18 -1.00
C ASN A 75 2.31 -5.57 0.35
N ILE A 76 1.12 -6.16 0.31
CA ILE A 76 0.40 -6.69 1.47
C ILE A 76 0.22 -8.18 1.25
N LEU A 77 0.93 -8.99 2.02
CA LEU A 77 0.87 -10.45 1.97
C LEU A 77 -0.17 -10.97 2.96
N LEU A 78 -0.99 -11.92 2.53
CA LEU A 78 -1.97 -12.62 3.35
C LEU A 78 -1.50 -14.05 3.55
N SER A 79 -1.25 -14.44 4.80
CA SER A 79 -0.85 -15.82 5.11
C SER A 79 -1.96 -16.82 4.81
N GLU A 80 -1.61 -18.09 4.56
CA GLU A 80 -2.59 -19.17 4.47
C GLU A 80 -3.31 -19.42 5.81
N GLY A 81 -4.46 -20.11 5.70
CA GLY A 81 -5.24 -20.58 6.84
C GLY A 81 -6.41 -19.68 7.26
N PRO A 82 -7.25 -20.16 8.19
CA PRO A 82 -8.32 -19.35 8.78
C PRO A 82 -7.72 -18.15 9.53
N ASN A 83 -8.34 -16.98 9.40
CA ASN A 83 -7.85 -15.71 9.95
C ASN A 83 -6.46 -15.28 9.41
N SER A 84 -6.25 -15.45 8.10
CA SER A 84 -5.03 -15.08 7.37
C SER A 84 -4.42 -13.75 7.83
N ARG A 85 -3.20 -13.78 8.37
CA ARG A 85 -2.54 -12.56 8.85
C ARG A 85 -2.01 -11.74 7.68
N ALA A 86 -2.30 -10.46 7.70
CA ALA A 86 -1.76 -9.49 6.77
C ALA A 86 -0.38 -9.01 7.26
N LYS A 87 0.58 -8.98 6.35
CA LYS A 87 1.94 -8.47 6.57
C LYS A 87 2.34 -7.50 5.46
N ILE A 88 2.96 -6.39 5.85
CA ILE A 88 3.53 -5.39 4.94
C ILE A 88 4.89 -5.88 4.47
N SER A 89 5.09 -5.99 3.16
CA SER A 89 6.35 -6.31 2.50
C SER A 89 6.93 -5.08 1.80
N ASP A 90 8.18 -5.17 1.34
CA ASP A 90 8.78 -4.19 0.42
C ASP A 90 8.88 -2.75 0.96
N PHE A 91 9.24 -2.61 2.24
CA PHE A 91 9.55 -1.32 2.87
C PHE A 91 10.66 -0.58 2.10
N GLY A 92 10.26 0.35 1.23
CA GLY A 92 11.10 1.43 0.70
C GLY A 92 12.42 1.07 0.02
N LEU A 93 12.73 -0.22 -0.20
CA LEU A 93 13.99 -0.68 -0.80
C LEU A 93 14.21 -0.11 -2.22
N ALA A 94 13.13 0.35 -2.86
CA ALA A 94 13.16 0.91 -4.20
C ALA A 94 13.68 2.36 -4.29
N ARG A 95 13.84 3.11 -3.19
CA ARG A 95 14.09 4.58 -3.27
C ARG A 95 15.45 5.09 -2.81
N ALA A 96 16.36 4.24 -2.35
CA ALA A 96 17.78 4.62 -2.32
C ALA A 96 18.31 4.96 -3.74
N VAL A 97 17.58 4.59 -4.80
CA VAL A 97 17.93 4.79 -6.21
C VAL A 97 17.15 5.94 -6.88
N ASP A 98 16.05 6.44 -6.29
CA ASP A 98 15.06 7.27 -7.00
C ASP A 98 15.03 8.76 -6.62
N ASP A 99 15.80 9.20 -5.62
CA ASP A 99 15.97 10.65 -5.37
C ASP A 99 16.60 11.39 -6.59
N ALA A 100 17.05 10.66 -7.61
CA ALA A 100 17.62 11.20 -8.84
C ALA A 100 16.81 10.95 -10.14
N SER A 101 15.70 10.20 -10.13
CA SER A 101 15.12 9.62 -11.37
C SER A 101 13.72 10.11 -11.76
N MET A 102 13.07 10.96 -10.95
CA MET A 102 11.70 11.47 -11.21
C MET A 102 11.51 12.24 -12.55
N THR A 103 12.53 12.40 -13.40
CA THR A 103 12.46 13.32 -14.56
C THR A 103 13.20 12.92 -15.84
N LYS A 104 13.63 11.66 -16.08
CA LYS A 104 14.40 11.35 -17.32
C LYS A 104 13.69 10.56 -18.43
N SER A 105 12.50 10.00 -18.22
CA SER A 105 11.88 9.14 -19.27
C SER A 105 10.38 9.31 -19.45
N GLY A 106 9.71 10.21 -18.71
CA GLY A 106 8.25 10.38 -18.78
C GLY A 106 7.44 9.16 -18.29
N MET A 107 8.10 8.07 -17.90
CA MET A 107 7.50 6.90 -17.28
C MET A 107 7.63 7.04 -15.76
N ILE A 108 6.52 7.35 -15.11
CA ILE A 108 6.40 7.24 -13.66
C ILE A 108 6.37 5.74 -13.35
N ALA A 109 7.49 5.21 -12.86
CA ALA A 109 7.57 3.86 -12.34
C ALA A 109 6.77 3.80 -11.02
N GLY A 110 5.62 3.14 -11.04
CA GLY A 110 4.77 2.98 -9.87
C GLY A 110 3.29 2.87 -10.21
N THR A 111 2.48 2.50 -9.21
CA THR A 111 1.02 2.50 -9.31
C THR A 111 0.50 3.80 -8.67
N PRO A 112 0.31 4.90 -9.44
CA PRO A 112 -0.01 6.24 -8.91
C PRO A 112 -1.34 6.28 -8.13
N MET A 113 -2.16 5.23 -8.25
CA MET A 113 -3.50 5.13 -7.67
C MET A 113 -3.51 5.10 -6.13
N TYR A 114 -2.36 4.88 -5.48
CA TYR A 114 -2.21 4.86 -4.02
C TYR A 114 -1.26 5.93 -3.48
N MET A 115 -0.66 6.76 -4.35
CA MET A 115 0.25 7.81 -3.91
C MET A 115 -0.50 8.92 -3.17
N ALA A 116 0.10 9.42 -2.10
CA ALA A 116 -0.41 10.60 -1.40
C ALA A 116 -0.23 11.89 -2.24
N PRO A 117 -1.03 12.95 -2.01
CA PRO A 117 -0.92 14.22 -2.73
C PRO A 117 0.49 14.84 -2.65
N GLU A 118 1.12 14.79 -1.48
CA GLU A 118 2.49 15.24 -1.25
C GLU A 118 3.51 14.41 -2.06
N GLN A 119 3.28 13.10 -2.24
CA GLN A 119 4.10 12.25 -3.12
C GLN A 119 3.93 12.65 -4.58
N ALA A 120 2.69 12.89 -5.01
CA ALA A 120 2.37 13.29 -6.37
C ALA A 120 2.99 14.65 -6.74
N ARG A 121 3.16 15.56 -5.77
CA ARG A 121 3.80 16.87 -5.94
C ARG A 121 5.31 16.85 -5.76
N GLY A 122 5.89 15.73 -5.33
CA GLY A 122 7.31 15.64 -4.99
C GLY A 122 7.69 16.47 -3.76
N GLU A 123 6.75 16.67 -2.84
CA GLU A 123 6.95 17.37 -1.58
C GLU A 123 7.64 16.46 -0.55
N THR A 124 8.12 17.05 0.55
CA THR A 124 8.68 16.29 1.66
C THR A 124 7.63 15.37 2.27
N LEU A 125 7.97 14.09 2.39
CA LEU A 125 7.08 13.06 2.91
C LEU A 125 7.27 12.86 4.41
N ASP A 126 6.15 12.69 5.11
CA ASP A 126 6.11 12.12 6.45
C ASP A 126 5.22 10.86 6.47
N HIS A 127 5.04 10.30 7.65
CA HIS A 127 4.29 9.05 7.87
C HIS A 127 2.81 9.12 7.42
N ARG A 128 2.24 10.31 7.26
CA ARG A 128 0.83 10.48 6.82
C ARG A 128 0.63 10.03 5.37
N ALA A 129 1.69 10.02 4.56
CA ALA A 129 1.63 9.48 3.21
C ALA A 129 1.21 8.00 3.21
N ASP A 130 1.75 7.19 4.12
CA ASP A 130 1.38 5.77 4.26
C ASP A 130 -0.10 5.60 4.68
N LEU A 131 -0.62 6.51 5.50
CA LEU A 131 -2.03 6.49 5.91
C LEU A 131 -2.97 6.81 4.76
N PHE A 132 -2.60 7.75 3.89
CA PHE A 132 -3.35 8.04 2.66
C PHE A 132 -3.38 6.82 1.74
N SER A 133 -2.22 6.20 1.52
CA SER A 133 -2.09 5.00 0.72
C SER A 133 -2.92 3.83 1.30
N LEU A 134 -2.86 3.61 2.62
CA LEU A 134 -3.70 2.61 3.29
C LEU A 134 -5.19 2.93 3.11
N GLY A 135 -5.61 4.19 3.27
CA GLY A 135 -7.00 4.60 3.00
C GLY A 135 -7.44 4.27 1.58
N SER A 136 -6.55 4.46 0.59
CA SER A 136 -6.81 4.11 -0.81
C SER A 136 -6.93 2.60 -1.04
N VAL A 137 -6.12 1.79 -0.34
CA VAL A 137 -6.24 0.33 -0.34
C VAL A 137 -7.57 -0.11 0.27
N LEU A 138 -7.94 0.41 1.45
CA LEU A 138 -9.21 0.08 2.11
C LEU A 138 -10.41 0.45 1.23
N TYR A 139 -10.37 1.63 0.61
CA TYR A 139 -11.38 2.06 -0.34
C TYR A 139 -11.53 1.06 -1.49
N GLN A 140 -10.42 0.58 -2.07
CA GLN A 140 -10.47 -0.40 -3.15
C GLN A 140 -10.99 -1.76 -2.67
N MET A 141 -10.62 -2.20 -1.48
CA MET A 141 -11.11 -3.47 -0.94
C MET A 141 -12.63 -3.48 -0.84
N VAL A 142 -13.24 -2.35 -0.46
CA VAL A 142 -14.71 -2.19 -0.42
C VAL A 142 -15.28 -1.97 -1.82
N GLY A 143 -14.79 -0.96 -2.56
CA GLY A 143 -15.39 -0.53 -3.83
C GLY A 143 -14.94 -1.31 -5.07
N GLY A 144 -14.03 -2.27 -4.92
CA GLY A 144 -13.39 -3.04 -6.00
C GLY A 144 -12.46 -2.23 -6.90
N ARG A 145 -12.28 -0.92 -6.64
CA ARG A 145 -11.57 0.02 -7.50
C ARG A 145 -10.90 1.10 -6.65
N PRO A 146 -9.67 1.54 -6.97
CA PRO A 146 -9.01 2.64 -6.26
C PRO A 146 -9.83 3.95 -6.31
N PRO A 147 -9.67 4.83 -5.31
CA PRO A 147 -10.45 6.07 -5.20
C PRO A 147 -10.17 7.05 -6.34
N PHE A 148 -8.91 7.16 -6.75
CA PHE A 148 -8.46 8.05 -7.82
C PHE A 148 -8.05 7.21 -9.03
N ARG A 149 -8.83 7.33 -10.10
CA ARG A 149 -8.59 6.63 -11.37
C ARG A 149 -8.68 7.60 -12.52
N ALA A 150 -7.85 7.41 -13.53
CA ALA A 150 -7.93 8.12 -14.79
C ALA A 150 -7.33 7.25 -15.90
N THR A 151 -7.40 7.72 -17.14
CA THR A 151 -6.92 7.01 -18.33
C THR A 151 -5.40 7.02 -18.48
N ASN A 152 -4.69 7.89 -17.76
CA ASN A 152 -3.24 7.96 -17.76
C ASN A 152 -2.71 8.43 -16.39
N THR A 153 -1.42 8.22 -16.16
CA THR A 153 -0.77 8.51 -14.87
C THR A 153 -0.86 9.98 -14.47
N VAL A 154 -0.61 10.91 -15.39
CA VAL A 154 -0.65 12.36 -15.09
C VAL A 154 -2.05 12.75 -14.61
N ALA A 155 -3.09 12.22 -15.24
CA ALA A 155 -4.47 12.47 -14.83
C ALA A 155 -4.79 11.82 -13.47
N VAL A 156 -4.22 10.66 -13.13
CA VAL A 156 -4.36 10.08 -11.78
C VAL A 156 -3.73 11.00 -10.74
N LEU A 157 -2.49 11.44 -10.96
CA LEU A 157 -1.80 12.36 -10.03
C LEU A 157 -2.56 13.67 -9.84
N LYS A 158 -3.12 14.23 -10.92
CA LYS A 158 -3.97 15.42 -10.85
C LYS A 158 -5.19 15.17 -9.95
N ARG A 159 -5.90 14.05 -10.15
CA ARG A 159 -7.08 13.71 -9.34
C ARG A 159 -6.73 13.49 -7.86
N VAL A 160 -5.63 12.80 -7.58
CA VAL A 160 -5.12 12.64 -6.20
C VAL A 160 -4.93 13.99 -5.51
N CYS A 161 -4.44 15.00 -6.25
CA CYS A 161 -4.17 16.33 -5.72
C CYS A 161 -5.38 17.25 -5.60
N GLU A 162 -6.40 17.08 -6.46
CA GLU A 162 -7.47 18.07 -6.65
C GLU A 162 -8.88 17.54 -6.33
N ASP A 163 -9.11 16.24 -6.47
CA ASP A 163 -10.45 15.65 -6.33
C ASP A 163 -10.68 15.10 -4.92
N LYS A 164 -11.95 14.85 -4.60
CA LYS A 164 -12.34 14.02 -3.46
C LYS A 164 -12.74 12.63 -3.95
N PRO A 165 -12.44 11.55 -3.19
CA PRO A 165 -12.94 10.23 -3.53
C PRO A 165 -14.46 10.25 -3.53
N ARG A 166 -15.06 9.48 -4.44
CA ARG A 166 -16.52 9.28 -4.43
C ARG A 166 -16.90 8.56 -3.13
N PRO A 167 -17.98 8.93 -2.42
CA PRO A 167 -18.42 8.20 -1.23
C PRO A 167 -18.66 6.71 -1.52
N LEU A 168 -18.27 5.81 -0.61
CA LEU A 168 -18.44 4.36 -0.82
C LEU A 168 -19.92 3.95 -0.94
N GLY A 169 -20.83 4.63 -0.22
CA GLY A 169 -22.27 4.43 -0.35
C GLY A 169 -22.81 4.69 -1.77
N ASP A 170 -22.17 5.56 -2.55
CA ASP A 170 -22.55 5.81 -3.94
C ASP A 170 -21.98 4.75 -4.91
N VAL A 171 -20.93 4.04 -4.50
CA VAL A 171 -20.23 3.03 -5.30
C VAL A 171 -20.81 1.64 -5.06
N LEU A 172 -21.19 1.33 -3.83
CA LEU A 172 -21.66 0.02 -3.43
C LEU A 172 -22.96 0.16 -2.61
N PRO A 173 -24.14 0.05 -3.26
CA PRO A 173 -25.43 0.10 -2.58
C PRO A 173 -25.53 -0.98 -1.50
N GLY A 174 -25.83 -0.58 -0.27
CA GLY A 174 -25.83 -1.49 0.90
C GLY A 174 -24.62 -1.33 1.83
N THR A 175 -23.66 -0.45 1.49
CA THR A 175 -22.62 -0.01 2.42
C THR A 175 -23.27 0.60 3.68
N PRO A 176 -22.84 0.24 4.90
CA PRO A 176 -23.40 0.82 6.11
C PRO A 176 -23.22 2.34 6.15
N ALA A 177 -24.24 3.08 6.59
CA ALA A 177 -24.22 4.55 6.57
C ALA A 177 -23.15 5.21 7.48
N TRP A 178 -22.49 4.43 8.34
CA TRP A 178 -21.39 4.89 9.20
C TRP A 178 -20.02 4.84 8.51
N LEU A 179 -19.95 4.32 7.28
CA LEU A 179 -18.74 4.11 6.48
C LEU A 179 -18.72 5.08 5.29
#